data_AF-A0A388PLW1-F1
#
_entry.id   AF-A0A388PLW1-F1
#
_cell.length_a   1.000
_cell.length_b   1.000
_cell.length_c   1.000
_cell.angle_alpha   90.00
_cell.angle_beta   90.00
_cell.angle_gamma   90.00
#
_symmetry.space_group_name_H-M   'P 1'
#
loop_
_entity.id
_entity.type
_entity.pdbx_description
1 polymer ?
#
loop_
_entity_poly.entity_id
_entity_poly.type
_entity_poly.pdbx_seq_one_letter_code
_entity_poly.pdbx_strand_id
1 'polypeptide(L)'
;MNPLFTAHKHYGSLLLVLILAVIVVALTKGPKPVLQRIVAVLVDLNLVVGLVVVFQAEARNVSWFHPLFALGAVGLLHASAKSEDKTKVVRCFSLALVLLIAAWSVNASWGPDFFKTTWLIKSAPAVIVK
;
A
#
# COMPACT_ATOMS: atom_id res chain seq x y z
N MET A 1 12.47 -10.66 14.36
CA MET A 1 11.70 -10.07 13.25
C MET A 1 12.68 -9.27 12.40
N ASN A 2 12.64 -9.44 11.08
CA ASN A 2 13.46 -8.65 10.16
C ASN A 2 13.14 -7.15 10.34
N PRO A 3 14.14 -6.27 10.60
CA PRO A 3 13.91 -4.84 10.81
C PRO A 3 13.21 -4.16 9.63
N LEU A 4 13.41 -4.65 8.39
CA LEU A 4 12.72 -4.15 7.19
C LEU A 4 11.21 -4.43 7.22
N PHE A 5 10.79 -5.59 7.76
CA PHE A 5 9.36 -5.93 7.89
C PHE A 5 8.66 -5.03 8.92
N THR A 6 9.32 -4.79 10.06
CA THR A 6 8.80 -3.86 11.09
C THR A 6 8.69 -2.44 10.55
N ALA A 7 9.71 -1.97 9.83
CA ALA A 7 9.71 -0.66 9.19
C ALA A 7 8.56 -0.53 8.17
N HIS A 8 8.41 -1.49 7.26
CA HIS A 8 7.32 -1.51 6.28
C HIS A 8 5.93 -1.44 6.93
N LYS A 9 5.72 -2.20 8.02
CA LYS A 9 4.43 -2.22 8.73
C LYS A 9 4.10 -0.87 9.40
N HIS A 10 5.07 -0.27 10.11
CA HIS A 10 4.87 1.04 10.74
C HIS A 10 4.70 2.15 9.71
N TYR A 11 5.54 2.14 8.67
CA TYR A 11 5.49 3.12 7.60
C TYR A 11 4.17 3.04 6.81
N GLY A 12 3.67 1.84 6.53
CA GLY A 12 2.36 1.64 5.91
C GLY A 12 1.20 2.27 6.68
N SER A 13 1.23 2.21 8.01
CA SER A 13 0.19 2.82 8.86
C SER A 13 0.22 4.35 8.78
N LEU A 14 1.42 4.94 8.77
CA LEU A 14 1.61 6.39 8.60
C LEU A 14 1.09 6.86 7.23
N LEU A 15 1.31 6.08 6.17
CA LEU A 15 0.86 6.42 4.81
C LEU A 15 -0.66 6.52 4.69
N LEU A 16 -1.42 5.67 5.40
CA LEU A 16 -2.89 5.76 5.43
C LEU A 16 -3.34 7.14 5.95
N VAL A 17 -2.69 7.62 7.02
CA VAL A 17 -2.97 8.93 7.61
C VAL A 17 -2.57 10.06 6.65
N LEU A 18 -1.43 9.93 5.96
CA LEU A 18 -0.99 10.93 4.99
C LEU A 18 -1.94 11.03 3.78
N ILE A 19 -2.44 9.90 3.26
CA ILE A 19 -3.43 9.89 2.18
C ILE A 19 -4.73 10.53 2.64
N LEU A 20 -5.20 10.19 3.84
CA LEU A 20 -6.36 10.84 4.44
C LEU A 20 -6.14 12.36 4.57
N ALA A 21 -4.96 12.79 4.98
CA ALA A 21 -4.61 14.21 5.05
C ALA A 21 -4.67 14.88 3.67
N VAL A 22 -4.21 14.23 2.60
CA VAL A 22 -4.36 14.77 1.23
C VAL A 22 -5.82 14.92 0.84
N ILE A 23 -6.68 13.95 1.17
CA ILE A 23 -8.12 14.02 0.90
C ILE A 23 -8.73 15.21 1.64
N VAL A 24 -8.46 15.35 2.94
CA VAL A 24 -8.97 16.45 3.76
C VAL A 24 -8.48 17.79 3.21
N VAL A 25 -7.19 17.93 2.90
CA VAL A 25 -6.62 19.14 2.29
C VAL A 25 -7.29 19.46 0.96
N ALA A 26 -7.50 18.47 0.09
CA ALA A 26 -8.19 18.66 -1.18
C ALA A 26 -9.65 19.11 -0.99
N LEU A 27 -10.33 18.61 0.04
CA LEU A 27 -11.70 18.98 0.38
C LEU A 27 -11.82 20.40 0.92
N THR A 28 -10.90 20.81 1.81
CA THR A 28 -10.99 22.08 2.57
C THR A 28 -10.20 23.23 1.94
N LYS A 29 -9.03 22.95 1.36
CA LYS A 29 -8.07 23.95 0.85
C LYS A 29 -7.80 23.81 -0.65
N GLY A 30 -8.50 22.90 -1.31
CA GLY A 30 -8.29 22.55 -2.72
C GLY A 30 -7.05 21.69 -2.96
N PRO A 31 -6.91 21.13 -4.17
CA PRO A 31 -5.77 20.31 -4.56
C PRO A 31 -4.41 21.01 -4.37
N LYS A 32 -3.44 20.26 -3.85
CA LYS A 32 -2.04 20.69 -3.71
C LYS A 32 -1.14 19.68 -4.43
N PRO A 33 -0.82 19.89 -5.72
CA PRO A 33 -0.06 18.93 -6.52
C PRO A 33 1.31 18.54 -5.94
N VAL A 34 1.96 19.44 -5.19
CA VAL A 34 3.24 19.13 -4.52
C VAL A 34 3.03 18.09 -3.42
N LEU A 35 2.03 18.29 -2.56
CA LEU A 35 1.71 17.35 -1.49
C LEU A 35 1.28 15.99 -2.05
N GLN A 36 0.44 15.99 -3.09
CA GLN A 36 -0.02 14.76 -3.74
C GLN A 36 1.16 13.94 -4.31
N ARG A 37 2.12 14.61 -4.96
CA ARG A 37 3.35 13.96 -5.48
C ARG A 37 4.20 13.37 -4.37
N ILE A 38 4.45 14.14 -3.30
CA ILE A 38 5.24 13.65 -2.17
C ILE A 38 4.59 12.39 -1.61
N VAL A 39 3.28 12.42 -1.33
CA VAL A 39 2.58 11.25 -0.78
C VAL A 39 2.61 10.05 -1.74
N ALA A 40 2.44 10.26 -3.05
CA ALA A 40 2.55 9.18 -4.03
C ALA A 40 3.94 8.50 -3.99
N VAL A 41 5.02 9.30 -3.95
CA VAL A 41 6.41 8.78 -3.86
C VAL A 41 6.65 8.05 -2.53
N LEU A 42 6.11 8.55 -1.42
CA LEU A 42 6.23 7.86 -0.13
C LEU A 42 5.52 6.48 -0.15
N VAL A 43 4.39 6.37 -0.86
CA VAL A 43 3.72 5.07 -1.07
C VAL A 43 4.56 4.16 -1.97
N ASP A 44 5.17 4.69 -3.03
CA ASP A 44 6.08 3.92 -3.90
C ASP A 44 7.25 3.32 -3.11
N LEU A 45 7.86 4.11 -2.22
CA LEU A 45 8.94 3.63 -1.34
C LEU A 45 8.47 2.48 -0.46
N ASN A 46 7.28 2.59 0.14
CA ASN A 46 6.74 1.51 0.96
C ASN A 46 6.44 0.25 0.15
N LEU A 47 5.94 0.42 -1.08
CA LEU A 47 5.69 -0.68 -2.00
C LEU A 47 7.00 -1.40 -2.36
N VAL A 48 8.06 -0.67 -2.69
CA VAL A 48 9.37 -1.24 -3.01
C VAL A 48 9.95 -2.00 -1.82
N VAL A 49 9.89 -1.42 -0.61
CA VAL A 49 10.33 -2.13 0.61
C VAL A 49 9.48 -3.39 0.84
N GLY A 50 8.16 -3.31 0.66
CA GLY A 50 7.26 -4.47 0.76
C GLY A 50 7.59 -5.56 -0.26
N LEU A 51 7.92 -5.17 -1.49
CA LEU A 51 8.32 -6.09 -2.57
C LEU A 51 9.64 -6.80 -2.21
N VAL A 52 10.63 -6.06 -1.73
CA VAL A 52 11.90 -6.62 -1.25
C VAL A 52 11.65 -7.63 -0.14
N VAL A 53 10.77 -7.32 0.81
CA VAL A 53 10.42 -8.24 1.90
C VAL A 53 9.75 -9.51 1.36
N VAL A 54 8.81 -9.39 0.42
CA VAL A 54 8.16 -10.56 -0.21
C VAL A 54 9.18 -11.48 -0.90
N PHE A 55 10.20 -10.92 -1.55
CA PHE A 55 11.19 -11.71 -2.31
C PHE A 55 12.41 -12.18 -1.50
N GLN A 56 12.87 -11.42 -0.49
CA GLN A 56 14.09 -11.72 0.25
C GLN A 56 13.85 -12.39 1.61
N ALA A 57 12.66 -12.24 2.21
CA ALA A 57 12.48 -12.62 3.61
C ALA A 57 11.09 -13.22 3.90
N GLU A 58 11.06 -14.52 4.17
CA GLU A 58 10.12 -15.15 5.10
C GLU A 58 8.62 -15.13 4.75
N ALA A 59 8.17 -14.56 3.63
CA ALA A 59 6.77 -14.47 3.23
C ALA A 59 6.18 -15.80 2.72
N ARG A 60 6.41 -16.91 3.44
CA ARG A 60 5.59 -18.10 3.28
C ARG A 60 4.19 -17.70 3.76
N ASN A 61 3.25 -17.49 2.84
CA ASN A 61 1.82 -17.24 3.08
C ASN A 61 1.34 -15.78 3.08
N VAL A 62 1.93 -14.88 2.28
CA VAL A 62 1.24 -13.62 1.92
C VAL A 62 0.40 -13.85 0.68
N SER A 63 -0.86 -13.41 0.68
CA SER A 63 -1.73 -13.48 -0.50
C SER A 63 -1.34 -12.46 -1.57
N TRP A 64 -1.48 -12.84 -2.85
CA TRP A 64 -1.38 -11.95 -4.00
C TRP A 64 -2.33 -10.75 -3.94
N PHE A 65 -3.40 -10.80 -3.13
CA PHE A 65 -4.25 -9.63 -2.87
C PHE A 65 -3.46 -8.44 -2.33
N HIS A 66 -2.45 -8.67 -1.48
CA HIS A 66 -1.67 -7.59 -0.88
C HIS A 66 -0.94 -6.75 -1.95
N PRO A 67 -0.05 -7.32 -2.79
CA PRO A 67 0.61 -6.54 -3.83
C PRO A 67 -0.36 -6.04 -4.90
N LEU A 68 -1.44 -6.77 -5.22
CA LEU A 68 -2.42 -6.32 -6.22
C LEU A 68 -3.13 -5.03 -5.79
N PHE A 69 -3.64 -4.99 -4.55
CA PHE A 69 -4.28 -3.79 -4.02
C PHE A 69 -3.29 -2.64 -3.85
N ALA A 70 -2.06 -2.93 -3.40
CA ALA A 70 -1.03 -1.92 -3.25
C ALA A 70 -0.64 -1.29 -4.61
N LEU A 71 -0.47 -2.09 -5.66
CA LEU A 71 -0.20 -1.60 -7.02
C LEU A 71 -1.37 -0.79 -7.58
N GLY A 72 -2.61 -1.26 -7.37
CA GLY A 72 -3.80 -0.52 -7.76
C GLY A 72 -3.88 0.86 -7.10
N ALA A 73 -3.54 0.93 -5.80
CA ALA A 73 -3.48 2.20 -5.07
C ALA A 73 -2.42 3.14 -5.65
N VAL A 74 -1.20 2.63 -5.91
CA VAL A 74 -0.13 3.41 -6.54
C VAL A 74 -0.58 3.99 -7.89
N GLY A 75 -1.21 3.19 -8.74
CA GLY A 75 -1.72 3.66 -10.03
C GLY A 75 -2.71 4.83 -9.90
N LEU A 76 -3.64 4.74 -8.95
CA LEU A 76 -4.62 5.81 -8.69
C LEU A 76 -3.98 7.09 -8.13
N LEU A 77 -3.00 6.93 -7.23
CA LEU A 77 -2.27 8.07 -6.68
C LEU A 77 -1.53 8.80 -7.80
N HIS A 78 -0.77 8.11 -8.64
CA HIS A 78 -0.05 8.72 -9.77
C HIS A 78 -0.98 9.34 -10.82
N ALA A 79 -2.13 8.70 -11.11
CA ALA A 79 -3.12 9.24 -12.04
C ALA A 79 -3.68 10.62 -11.62
N SER A 80 -3.62 10.93 -10.31
CA SER A 80 -4.12 12.17 -9.73
C SER A 80 -3.05 13.07 -9.13
N ALA A 81 -1.79 12.63 -9.05
CA ALA A 81 -0.72 13.32 -8.32
C ALA A 81 -0.36 14.73 -8.81
N LYS A 82 -0.71 15.05 -10.07
CA LYS A 82 -0.48 16.37 -10.68
C LYS A 82 -1.78 17.12 -10.98
N SER A 83 -2.92 16.62 -10.49
CA SER A 83 -4.23 17.16 -10.86
C SER A 83 -4.62 18.33 -9.96
N GLU A 84 -5.12 19.39 -10.59
CA GLU A 84 -5.78 20.52 -9.92
C GLU A 84 -7.30 20.36 -9.83
N ASP A 85 -7.86 19.30 -10.43
CA ASP A 85 -9.28 18.98 -10.31
C ASP A 85 -9.55 18.31 -8.96
N LYS A 86 -10.30 19.03 -8.12
CA LYS A 86 -10.72 18.56 -6.79
C LYS A 86 -11.43 17.21 -6.84
N THR A 87 -12.35 17.04 -7.78
CA THR A 87 -13.17 15.82 -7.88
C THR A 87 -12.29 14.63 -8.23
N LYS A 88 -11.39 14.80 -9.19
CA LYS A 88 -10.42 13.77 -9.58
C LYS A 88 -9.51 13.38 -8.42
N VAL A 89 -8.92 14.36 -7.73
CA VAL A 89 -8.01 14.11 -6.60
C VAL A 89 -8.73 13.38 -5.47
N VAL A 90 -9.89 13.87 -5.04
CA VAL A 90 -10.65 13.26 -3.95
C VAL A 90 -11.05 11.82 -4.30
N ARG A 91 -11.55 11.57 -5.52
CA ARG A 91 -11.94 10.22 -5.95
C ARG A 91 -10.74 9.27 -6.00
N CYS A 92 -9.67 9.66 -6.66
CA CYS A 92 -8.49 8.79 -6.80
C CYS A 92 -7.83 8.50 -5.45
N PHE A 93 -7.62 9.51 -4.60
CA PHE A 93 -7.03 9.30 -3.28
C PHE A 93 -7.94 8.51 -2.33
N SER A 94 -9.27 8.68 -2.42
CA SER A 94 -10.22 7.88 -1.61
C SER A 94 -10.22 6.41 -2.03
N LEU A 95 -10.25 6.14 -3.34
CA LEU A 95 -10.16 4.78 -3.86
C LEU A 95 -8.80 4.14 -3.52
N ALA A 96 -7.70 4.89 -3.63
CA ALA A 96 -6.38 4.44 -3.22
C ALA A 96 -6.34 4.12 -1.72
N LEU A 97 -6.96 4.94 -0.86
CA LEU A 97 -7.04 4.69 0.58
C LEU A 97 -7.77 3.37 0.86
N VAL A 98 -8.90 3.14 0.21
CA VAL A 98 -9.66 1.88 0.34
C VAL A 98 -8.81 0.68 -0.09
N LEU A 99 -8.11 0.78 -1.21
CA LEU A 99 -7.21 -0.29 -1.67
C LEU A 99 -6.06 -0.55 -0.69
N LEU A 100 -5.47 0.49 -0.10
CA LEU A 100 -4.40 0.29 0.89
C LEU A 100 -4.91 -0.31 2.20
N ILE A 101 -6.12 0.04 2.63
CA ILE A 101 -6.78 -0.64 3.76
C ILE A 101 -7.05 -2.11 3.41
N ALA A 102 -7.51 -2.39 2.19
CA ALA A 102 -7.69 -3.76 1.72
C ALA A 102 -6.36 -4.52 1.69
N ALA A 103 -5.27 -3.91 1.21
CA ALA A 103 -3.93 -4.49 1.25
C ALA A 103 -3.51 -4.78 2.70
N TRP A 104 -3.71 -3.84 3.62
CA TRP A 104 -3.40 -4.03 5.03
C TRP A 104 -4.20 -5.18 5.65
N SER A 105 -5.48 -5.31 5.28
CA SER A 105 -6.38 -6.35 5.80
C SER A 105 -5.86 -7.77 5.53
N VAL A 106 -5.11 -7.98 4.44
CA VAL A 106 -4.52 -9.29 4.09
C VAL A 106 -3.62 -9.86 5.19
N ASN A 107 -3.02 -9.01 6.02
CA ASN A 107 -2.12 -9.44 7.11
C ASN A 107 -2.61 -8.97 8.49
N ALA A 108 -3.79 -8.36 8.57
CA ALA A 108 -4.36 -7.90 9.83
C ALA A 108 -5.19 -9.00 10.50
N SER A 109 -5.21 -9.01 11.84
CA SER A 109 -6.02 -9.97 12.61
C SER A 109 -7.51 -9.90 12.26
N TRP A 110 -8.03 -8.69 12.05
CA TRP A 110 -9.42 -8.40 11.69
C TRP A 110 -9.75 -8.61 10.22
N GLY A 111 -8.76 -8.85 9.34
CA GLY A 111 -9.01 -8.93 7.91
C GLY A 111 -9.86 -10.15 7.51
N PRO A 112 -10.55 -10.12 6.36
CA PRO A 112 -11.33 -11.25 5.87
C PRO A 112 -10.47 -12.48 5.57
N ASP A 113 -10.91 -13.66 6.00
CA ASP A 113 -10.16 -14.91 5.78
C ASP A 113 -9.96 -15.25 4.30
N PHE A 114 -10.92 -14.87 3.46
CA PHE A 114 -10.81 -15.02 2.00
C PHE A 114 -9.54 -14.35 1.45
N PHE A 115 -9.20 -13.14 1.92
CA PHE A 115 -8.00 -12.43 1.49
C PHE A 115 -6.71 -13.04 2.02
N LYS A 116 -6.76 -13.73 3.17
CA LYS A 116 -5.57 -14.34 3.78
C LYS A 116 -5.24 -15.70 3.19
N THR A 117 -6.24 -16.46 2.76
CA THR A 117 -6.09 -17.89 2.41
C THR A 117 -6.13 -18.15 0.91
N THR A 118 -6.67 -17.21 0.13
CA THR A 118 -6.77 -17.34 -1.33
C THR A 118 -5.54 -16.76 -2.02
N TRP A 119 -5.08 -17.41 -3.08
CA TRP A 119 -3.94 -16.98 -3.91
C TRP A 119 -2.69 -16.65 -3.10
N LEU A 120 -2.30 -17.56 -2.22
CA LEU A 120 -1.04 -17.46 -1.48
C LEU A 120 0.16 -17.45 -2.43
N ILE A 121 1.09 -16.54 -2.18
CA ILE A 121 2.41 -16.55 -2.78
C ILE A 121 3.16 -17.74 -2.17
N LYS A 122 3.25 -18.86 -2.89
CA LYS A 122 4.08 -20.00 -2.50
C LYS A 122 5.55 -19.64 -2.74
N SER A 123 6.27 -19.26 -1.70
CA SER A 123 7.74 -19.23 -1.75
C SER A 123 8.24 -20.69 -1.79
N ALA A 124 9.16 -21.00 -2.70
CA ALA A 124 9.71 -22.35 -2.89
C ALA A 124 10.20 -22.98 -1.57
N PRO A 125 10.19 -24.33 -1.43
CA PRO A 125 10.83 -24.96 -0.28
C PRO A 125 12.29 -24.51 -0.21
N ALA A 126 12.73 -24.10 0.98
CA ALA A 126 14.13 -23.76 1.22
C ALA A 126 15.01 -24.91 0.74
N VAL A 127 16.00 -24.62 -0.12
CA VAL A 127 17.03 -25.60 -0.47
C VAL A 127 17.75 -25.95 0.84
N ILE A 128 17.47 -27.13 1.38
CA ILE A 128 18.24 -27.70 2.47
C ILE A 128 19.56 -28.12 1.84
N VAL A 129 20.59 -27.30 2.00
CA VAL A 129 21.96 -27.73 1.73
C VAL A 129 22.29 -28.75 2.82
N LYS A 130 22.49 -30.01 2.42
CA LYS A 130 22.96 -31.10 3.28
C LYS A 130 24.41 -30.89 3.68
#